data_AF-A0A7S3MQK9-F1
#
_entry.id   AF-A0A7S3MQK9-F1
#
_cell.length_a   1.000
_cell.length_b   1.000
_cell.length_c   1.000
_cell.angle_alpha   90.00
_cell.angle_beta   90.00
_cell.angle_gamma   90.00
#
_symmetry.space_group_name_H-M   'P 1'
#
loop_
_entity.id
_entity.type
_entity.pdbx_description
1 polymer ?
#
loop_
_entity_poly.entity_id
_entity_poly.type
_entity_poly.pdbx_seq_one_letter_code
_entity_poly.pdbx_strand_id
1 'polypeptide(L)'
;ALKPTNRKYLLQGIFGGKQCSQMVCTECGKVKNRHEDFLNLSLNIKDIKSVYESLQKQVDGETISDYQCDGCNRKVDLSRRTLIAETPNVLIVHLQRIGFNFETFETDKVNTLC
;
A
#
# COMPACT_ATOMS: atom_id res chain seq x y z
N ALA A 1 4.91 -2.19 26.27
CA ALA A 1 5.51 -3.40 26.87
C ALA A 1 7.01 -3.54 26.57
N LEU A 2 7.48 -3.62 25.30
CA LEU A 2 8.89 -3.96 25.00
C LEU A 2 9.88 -2.78 24.91
N LYS A 3 9.39 -1.54 24.68
CA LYS A 3 10.24 -0.34 24.49
C LYS A 3 11.30 -0.09 25.58
N PRO A 4 11.04 -0.30 26.89
CA PRO A 4 12.05 -0.08 27.93
C PRO A 4 13.01 -1.25 28.14
N THR A 5 12.88 -2.35 27.38
CA THR A 5 13.71 -3.56 27.53
C THR A 5 14.80 -3.62 26.45
N ASN A 6 15.80 -4.49 26.65
CA ASN A 6 16.80 -4.80 25.62
C ASN A 6 16.21 -5.43 24.33
N ARG A 7 14.92 -5.81 24.35
CA ARG A 7 14.19 -6.38 23.21
C ARG A 7 13.27 -5.37 22.51
N LYS A 8 13.55 -4.07 22.64
CA LYS A 8 12.72 -2.99 22.08
C LYS A 8 12.47 -3.07 20.58
N TYR A 9 13.35 -3.73 19.81
CA TYR A 9 13.21 -3.91 18.35
C TYR A 9 12.72 -5.29 17.92
N LEU A 10 12.35 -6.17 18.86
CA LEU A 10 11.97 -7.55 18.54
C LEU A 10 10.83 -7.63 17.51
N LEU A 11 9.79 -6.81 17.68
CA LEU A 11 8.65 -6.78 16.75
C LEU A 11 9.07 -6.30 15.35
N GLN A 12 9.89 -5.25 15.28
CA GLN A 12 10.41 -4.74 14.01
C GLN A 12 11.35 -5.75 13.34
N GLY A 13 12.17 -6.47 14.11
CA GLY A 13 13.09 -7.46 13.55
C GLY A 13 12.42 -8.73 13.01
N ILE A 14 11.20 -9.05 13.47
CA ILE A 14 10.46 -10.23 13.02
C ILE A 14 9.44 -9.85 11.95
N PHE A 15 8.56 -8.88 12.24
CA PHE A 15 7.41 -8.53 11.41
C PHE A 15 7.62 -7.24 10.61
N GLY A 16 8.68 -6.49 10.90
CA GLY A 16 8.95 -5.21 10.27
C GLY A 16 9.47 -5.35 8.86
N GLY A 17 8.84 -4.64 7.93
CA GLY A 17 9.33 -4.41 6.58
C GLY A 17 9.21 -2.93 6.22
N LYS A 18 9.62 -2.58 5.00
CA LYS A 18 9.43 -1.24 4.42
C LYS A 18 8.69 -1.30 3.11
N GLN A 19 7.76 -0.39 2.95
CA GLN A 19 7.11 -0.10 1.67
C GLN A 19 7.64 1.21 1.09
N CYS A 20 7.67 1.31 -0.23
CA CYS A 20 7.98 2.53 -0.96
C CYS A 20 6.75 2.96 -1.75
N SER A 21 6.13 4.07 -1.35
CA SER A 21 5.18 4.79 -2.20
C SER A 21 5.98 5.57 -3.23
N GLN A 22 5.91 5.15 -4.48
CA GLN A 22 6.56 5.78 -5.61
C GLN A 22 5.54 6.57 -6.43
N MET A 23 5.90 7.81 -6.73
CA MET A 23 5.16 8.72 -7.59
C MET A 23 6.03 9.07 -8.80
N VAL A 24 5.53 8.84 -10.02
CA VAL A 24 6.25 9.08 -11.27
C VAL A 24 5.42 9.99 -12.16
N CYS A 25 5.96 11.15 -12.50
CA CYS A 25 5.35 12.03 -13.51
C CYS A 25 5.37 11.33 -14.88
N THR A 26 4.21 11.22 -15.54
CA THR A 26 4.12 10.55 -16.86
C THR A 26 4.80 11.35 -17.98
N GLU A 27 4.91 12.67 -17.81
CA GLU A 27 5.42 13.57 -18.84
C GLU A 27 6.95 13.74 -18.79
N CYS A 28 7.52 13.97 -17.60
CA CYS A 28 8.95 14.25 -17.43
C CYS A 28 9.72 13.13 -16.74
N GLY A 29 9.06 12.06 -16.30
CA GLY A 29 9.70 10.92 -15.64
C GLY A 29 10.25 11.20 -14.24
N LYS A 30 10.02 12.40 -13.67
CA LYS A 30 10.47 12.74 -12.32
C LYS A 30 9.87 11.75 -11.31
N VAL A 31 10.73 11.11 -10.52
CA VAL A 31 10.36 10.11 -9.52
C VAL A 31 10.45 10.73 -8.12
N LYS A 32 9.43 10.49 -7.29
CA LYS A 32 9.43 10.79 -5.86
C LYS A 32 9.12 9.50 -5.10
N ASN A 33 10.04 9.09 -4.24
CA ASN A 33 9.90 7.91 -3.40
C ASN A 33 9.70 8.33 -1.94
N ARG A 34 8.76 7.67 -1.26
CA ARG A 34 8.55 7.80 0.18
C ARG A 34 8.57 6.41 0.80
N HIS A 35 9.50 6.19 1.74
CA HIS A 35 9.63 4.94 2.46
C HIS A 35 8.86 5.00 3.78
N GLU A 36 8.16 3.92 4.09
CA GLU A 36 7.38 3.78 5.32
C GLU A 36 7.57 2.38 5.91
N ASP A 37 7.79 2.29 7.20
CA ASP A 37 7.85 1.02 7.91
C ASP A 37 6.43 0.43 8.02
N PHE A 38 6.32 -0.90 7.93
CA PHE A 38 5.08 -1.62 8.19
C PHE A 38 5.32 -2.85 9.07
N LEU A 39 4.30 -3.26 9.82
CA LEU A 39 4.28 -4.52 10.57
C LEU A 39 3.29 -5.54 9.99
N ASN A 40 2.38 -5.09 9.14
CA ASN A 40 1.47 -5.92 8.35
C ASN A 40 1.19 -5.23 7.01
N LEU A 41 0.83 -6.01 6.00
CA LEU A 41 0.28 -5.51 4.74
C LEU A 41 -1.23 -5.67 4.77
N SER A 42 -1.95 -4.56 4.63
CA SER A 42 -3.40 -4.57 4.48
C SER A 42 -3.76 -4.62 3.01
N LEU A 43 -4.36 -5.72 2.57
CA LEU A 43 -4.73 -5.97 1.18
C LEU A 43 -6.22 -5.72 0.98
N ASN A 44 -6.54 -4.93 -0.04
CA ASN A 44 -7.90 -4.77 -0.50
C ASN A 44 -8.31 -6.04 -1.26
N ILE A 45 -9.42 -6.65 -0.84
CA ILE A 45 -9.93 -7.90 -1.42
C ILE A 45 -11.28 -7.73 -2.11
N LYS A 46 -11.86 -6.52 -2.08
CA LYS A 46 -13.11 -6.24 -2.81
C LYS A 46 -12.85 -6.37 -4.32
N ASP A 47 -13.66 -7.17 -4.99
CA ASP A 47 -13.56 -7.43 -6.43
C ASP A 47 -12.21 -8.01 -6.89
N ILE A 48 -11.57 -8.80 -6.01
CA ILE A 48 -10.30 -9.50 -6.27
C ILE A 48 -10.48 -11.01 -6.15
N LYS A 49 -9.83 -11.77 -7.04
CA LYS A 49 -9.92 -13.24 -7.09
C LYS A 49 -8.81 -13.97 -6.35
N SER A 50 -7.70 -13.30 -6.06
CA SER A 50 -6.54 -13.87 -5.37
C SER A 50 -5.78 -12.83 -4.55
N VAL A 51 -5.13 -13.26 -3.45
CA VAL A 51 -4.13 -12.43 -2.74
C VAL A 51 -3.05 -11.91 -3.70
N TYR A 52 -2.65 -12.75 -4.67
CA TYR A 52 -1.69 -12.36 -5.71
C TYR A 52 -2.18 -11.18 -6.54
N GLU A 53 -3.43 -11.21 -6.99
CA GLU A 53 -4.02 -10.11 -7.76
C GLU A 53 -4.10 -8.81 -6.94
N SER A 54 -4.41 -8.89 -5.64
CA SER A 54 -4.41 -7.73 -4.75
C SER A 54 -3.01 -7.09 -4.65
N LEU A 55 -1.98 -7.92 -4.45
CA LEU A 55 -0.59 -7.48 -4.43
C LEU A 55 -0.15 -6.89 -5.78
N GLN A 56 -0.57 -7.51 -6.89
CA GLN A 56 -0.28 -7.02 -8.23
C GLN A 56 -0.88 -5.64 -8.45
N LYS A 57 -2.16 -5.42 -8.11
CA LYS A 57 -2.80 -4.10 -8.21
C LYS A 57 -2.09 -3.03 -7.39
N GLN A 58 -1.58 -3.39 -6.21
CA GLN A 58 -0.80 -2.46 -5.39
C GLN A 58 0.52 -2.03 -6.07
N VAL A 59 1.16 -2.95 -6.78
CA VAL A 59 2.42 -2.72 -7.53
C VAL A 59 2.18 -1.99 -8.86
N ASP A 60 1.09 -2.32 -9.55
CA ASP A 60 0.67 -1.63 -10.78
C ASP A 60 0.34 -0.17 -10.48
N GLY A 61 -0.30 0.06 -9.33
CA GLY A 61 -0.64 1.38 -8.83
C GLY A 61 -1.86 2.00 -9.52
N GLU A 62 -1.96 3.31 -9.41
CA GLU A 62 -3.06 4.12 -9.92
C GLU A 62 -2.53 5.37 -10.63
N THR A 63 -3.31 5.91 -11.56
CA THR A 63 -3.04 7.21 -12.17
C THR A 63 -3.78 8.29 -11.39
N ILE A 64 -3.04 9.30 -10.95
CA ILE A 64 -3.55 10.51 -10.32
C ILE A 64 -3.50 11.62 -11.35
N SER A 65 -4.67 12.13 -11.74
CA SER A 65 -4.78 13.27 -12.65
C SER A 65 -4.68 14.60 -11.93
N ASP A 66 -4.42 15.66 -12.70
CA ASP A 66 -4.35 17.05 -12.22
C ASP A 66 -3.28 17.33 -11.14
N TYR A 67 -2.21 16.54 -11.09
CA TYR A 67 -1.11 16.75 -10.17
C TYR A 67 -0.20 17.90 -10.64
N GLN A 68 0.04 18.90 -9.79
CA GLN A 68 0.98 19.99 -10.09
C GLN A 68 2.42 19.48 -9.96
N CYS A 69 3.08 19.25 -11.09
CA CYS A 69 4.46 18.76 -11.10
C CYS A 69 5.46 19.92 -11.04
N ASP A 70 6.33 19.94 -10.03
CA ASP A 70 7.39 20.96 -9.90
C ASP A 70 8.39 20.98 -11.07
N GLY A 71 8.57 19.83 -11.74
CA GLY A 71 9.49 19.72 -12.88
C GLY A 71 8.89 20.28 -14.18
N CYS A 72 7.60 20.02 -14.43
CA CYS A 72 6.91 20.51 -15.61
C CYS A 72 6.29 21.91 -15.40
N ASN A 73 6.17 22.35 -14.16
CA ASN A 73 5.45 23.54 -13.71
C ASN A 73 4.02 23.66 -14.25
N ARG A 74 3.35 22.51 -14.44
CA ARG A 74 1.96 22.39 -14.91
C ARG A 74 1.29 21.18 -14.29
N LYS A 75 -0.04 21.11 -14.43
CA LYS A 75 -0.83 19.93 -14.11
C LYS A 75 -0.54 18.82 -15.12
N VAL A 76 -0.31 17.62 -14.59
CA VAL A 76 0.02 16.41 -15.35
C VAL A 76 -0.61 15.20 -14.66
N ASP A 77 -0.69 14.10 -15.40
CA ASP A 77 -0.97 12.80 -14.81
C ASP A 77 0.28 12.25 -14.12
N LEU A 78 0.04 11.47 -13.07
CA LEU A 78 1.09 10.89 -12.24
C LEU A 78 0.75 9.43 -11.95
N SER A 79 1.70 8.53 -12.18
CA SER A 79 1.57 7.14 -11.74
C SER A 79 2.02 7.03 -10.29
N ARG A 80 1.14 6.54 -9.41
CA ARG A 80 1.43 6.25 -8.01
C ARG A 80 1.31 4.76 -7.75
N ARG A 81 2.37 4.15 -7.24
CA ARG A 81 2.40 2.73 -6.87
C ARG A 81 3.05 2.49 -5.53
N THR A 82 2.74 1.37 -4.90
CA THR A 82 3.33 0.98 -3.63
C THR A 82 4.11 -0.33 -3.79
N LEU A 83 5.42 -0.25 -3.54
CA LEU A 83 6.35 -1.36 -3.69
C LEU A 83 6.82 -1.87 -2.32
N ILE A 84 7.23 -3.13 -2.23
CA ILE A 84 7.95 -3.63 -1.05
C ILE A 84 9.43 -3.30 -1.24
N ALA A 85 9.98 -2.48 -0.35
CA ALA A 85 11.38 -2.09 -0.35
C ALA A 85 12.23 -3.03 0.51
N GLU A 86 11.71 -3.45 1.67
CA GLU A 86 12.34 -4.42 2.57
C GLU A 86 11.28 -5.42 3.06
N THR A 87 11.56 -6.71 2.92
CA THR A 87 10.66 -7.80 3.34
C THR A 87 10.89 -8.17 4.81
N PRO A 88 9.83 -8.43 5.60
CA PRO A 88 9.98 -8.96 6.96
C PRO A 88 10.36 -10.45 6.94
N ASN A 89 10.86 -10.95 8.08
CA ASN A 89 11.09 -12.39 8.28
C ASN A 89 9.77 -13.17 8.36
N VAL A 90 8.74 -12.55 8.95
CA VAL A 90 7.38 -13.10 9.02
C VAL A 90 6.42 -12.03 8.54
N LEU A 91 5.74 -12.28 7.43
CA LEU A 91 4.76 -11.35 6.87
C LEU A 91 3.37 -11.61 7.46
N ILE A 92 2.78 -10.58 8.07
CA ILE A 92 1.37 -10.58 8.44
C ILE A 92 0.57 -9.91 7.33
N VAL A 93 -0.40 -10.64 6.77
CA VAL A 93 -1.32 -10.12 5.75
C VAL A 93 -2.70 -9.95 6.37
N HIS A 94 -3.19 -8.72 6.36
CA HIS A 94 -4.54 -8.38 6.78
C HIS A 94 -5.43 -8.23 5.54
N LEU A 95 -6.44 -9.11 5.41
CA LEU A 95 -7.42 -8.99 4.33
C LEU A 95 -8.53 -8.03 4.76
N GLN A 96 -8.69 -6.92 4.04
CA GLN A 96 -9.71 -5.91 4.32
C GLN A 96 -11.11 -6.41 3.89
N ARG A 97 -11.64 -7.36 4.66
CA ARG A 97 -12.95 -7.98 4.42
C ARG A 97 -14.11 -7.17 4.96
N ILE A 98 -13.88 -6.07 5.67
CA ILE A 98 -14.94 -5.24 6.24
C ILE A 98 -14.85 -3.88 5.56
N GLY A 99 -15.91 -3.45 4.89
CA GLY A 99 -15.93 -2.21 4.12
C GLY A 99 -17.31 -1.58 4.11
N PHE A 100 -17.36 -0.27 3.87
CA PHE A 100 -18.60 0.47 3.72
C PHE A 100 -19.20 0.20 2.34
N ASN A 101 -20.48 -0.18 2.32
CA ASN A 101 -21.26 -0.39 1.13
C ASN A 101 -22.06 0.88 0.82
N PHE A 102 -21.74 1.53 -0.30
CA PHE A 102 -22.39 2.78 -0.70
C PHE A 102 -23.81 2.59 -1.26
N GLU A 103 -24.20 1.36 -1.60
CA GLU A 103 -25.56 1.07 -2.09
C GLU A 103 -26.54 0.88 -0.93
N THR A 104 -26.12 0.16 0.11
CA THR A 104 -26.94 -0.12 1.31
C THR A 104 -26.75 0.93 2.41
N PHE A 105 -25.68 1.73 2.35
CA PHE A 105 -25.21 2.63 3.40
C PHE A 105 -24.86 1.91 4.73
N GLU A 106 -24.45 0.65 4.65
CA GLU A 106 -24.08 -0.18 5.79
C GLU A 106 -22.62 -0.66 5.72
N THR A 107 -22.09 -1.16 6.83
CA THR A 107 -20.76 -1.80 6.86
C THR A 107 -20.92 -3.30 6.72
N ASP A 108 -20.46 -3.83 5.60
CA ASP A 108 -20.64 -5.22 5.24
C ASP A 108 -19.32 -6.00 5.27
N LYS A 109 -19.44 -7.30 5.55
CA LYS A 109 -18.34 -8.24 5.39
C LYS A 109 -18.33 -8.83 3.98
N VAL A 110 -17.24 -8.64 3.26
CA VAL A 110 -16.94 -9.27 1.98
C VAL A 110 -16.67 -10.76 2.18
N ASN A 111 -17.66 -11.57 1.81
CA ASN A 111 -17.63 -13.03 1.90
C ASN A 111 -17.25 -13.71 0.57
N THR A 112 -16.96 -12.93 -0.47
CA THR A 112 -16.51 -13.46 -1.76
C THR A 112 -15.20 -14.23 -1.61
N LEU A 113 -15.06 -15.27 -2.44
CA LEU A 113 -13.83 -16.05 -2.53
C LEU A 113 -12.75 -15.17 -3.17
N CYS A 114 -11.59 -15.14 -2.53
CA CYS A 114 -10.37 -14.53 -3.03
C CYS A 114 -9.21 -15.52 -2.86
#